data_AF-A0A0Q1BTG7-F1
#
_entry.id   AF-A0A0Q1BTG7-F1
#
_cell.length_a   1.000
_cell.length_b   1.000
_cell.length_c   1.000
_cell.angle_alpha   90.00
_cell.angle_beta   90.00
_cell.angle_gamma   90.00
#
_symmetry.space_group_name_H-M   'P 1'
#
loop_
_entity.id
_entity.type
_entity.pdbx_description
1 polymer ?
#
loop_
_entity_poly.entity_id
_entity_poly.type
_entity_poly.pdbx_seq_one_letter_code
_entity_poly.pdbx_strand_id
1 'polypeptide(L)'
;MDKKMKELEEKIGKVPKIFQELKELDPDLYKSVMGLDQMIWADGALSKQTKKLIAIAIAAALRDQHAVRAQLAGAKHLGISMAEIDEALRVTFLLSGMPAYVYGKTAAEELLK
;
A
#
# COMPACT_ATOMS: atom_id res chain seq x y z
N MET A 1 -17.50 10.19 -13.47
CA MET A 1 -16.23 9.51 -13.12
C MET A 1 -16.10 8.29 -14.02
N ASP A 2 -14.99 8.18 -14.75
CA ASP A 2 -14.74 7.14 -15.75
C ASP A 2 -14.78 5.73 -15.11
N LYS A 3 -15.39 4.73 -15.77
CA LYS A 3 -15.63 3.38 -15.19
C LYS A 3 -14.33 2.71 -14.74
N LYS A 4 -13.27 2.88 -15.54
CA LYS A 4 -11.93 2.40 -15.23
C LYS A 4 -11.31 3.05 -14.00
N MET A 5 -11.64 4.31 -13.71
CA MET A 5 -11.13 5.02 -12.53
C MET A 5 -11.78 4.49 -11.24
N LYS A 6 -13.09 4.20 -11.30
CA LYS A 6 -13.82 3.56 -10.19
C LYS A 6 -13.26 2.17 -9.87
N GLU A 7 -13.03 1.35 -10.90
CA GLU A 7 -12.44 0.01 -10.75
C GLU A 7 -11.00 0.06 -10.22
N LEU A 8 -10.24 1.11 -10.56
CA LEU A 8 -8.90 1.32 -10.03
C LEU A 8 -8.97 1.74 -8.55
N GLU A 9 -9.82 2.71 -8.21
CA GLU A 9 -10.01 3.16 -6.83
C GLU A 9 -10.49 2.05 -5.89
N GLU A 10 -11.34 1.14 -6.36
CA GLU A 10 -11.78 -0.04 -5.60
C GLU A 10 -10.64 -1.05 -5.35
N LYS A 11 -9.66 -1.15 -6.26
CA LYS A 11 -8.56 -2.12 -6.17
C LYS A 11 -7.37 -1.60 -5.36
N ILE A 12 -7.05 -0.31 -5.47
CA ILE A 12 -5.82 0.26 -4.89
C ILE A 12 -6.07 1.41 -3.90
N GLY A 13 -7.32 1.75 -3.64
CA GLY A 13 -7.69 2.94 -2.86
C GLY A 13 -7.69 4.21 -3.72
N LYS A 14 -7.90 5.37 -3.09
CA LYS A 14 -8.07 6.65 -3.80
C LYS A 14 -6.84 6.96 -4.67
N VAL A 15 -7.04 7.00 -5.98
CA VAL A 15 -5.99 7.32 -6.95
C VAL A 15 -5.55 8.77 -6.72
N PRO A 16 -4.26 9.04 -6.44
CA PRO A 16 -3.78 10.40 -6.26
C PRO A 16 -4.13 11.27 -7.48
N LYS A 17 -4.59 12.50 -7.22
CA LYS A 17 -5.05 13.43 -8.26
C LYS A 17 -4.01 13.64 -9.39
N ILE A 18 -2.73 13.56 -9.04
CA ILE A 18 -1.62 13.66 -10.00
C ILE A 18 -1.66 12.58 -11.08
N PHE A 19 -2.13 11.36 -10.78
CA PHE A 19 -2.27 10.30 -11.77
C PHE A 19 -3.48 10.51 -12.70
N GLN A 20 -4.50 11.23 -12.25
CA GLN A 20 -5.63 11.60 -13.09
C GLN A 20 -5.20 12.67 -14.10
N GLU A 21 -4.45 13.66 -13.64
CA GLU A 21 -3.88 14.73 -14.48
C GLU A 21 -2.81 14.17 -15.44
N LEU A 22 -2.01 13.20 -15.01
CA LEU A 22 -0.97 12.57 -15.83
C LEU A 22 -1.53 11.88 -17.07
N LYS A 23 -2.74 11.32 -17.00
CA LYS A 23 -3.39 10.67 -18.15
C LYS A 23 -3.65 11.66 -19.30
N GLU A 24 -3.87 12.93 -19.00
CA GLU A 24 -4.11 13.98 -20.01
C GLU A 24 -2.80 14.66 -20.44
N LEU A 25 -1.87 14.86 -19.50
CA LEU A 25 -0.60 15.55 -19.74
C LEU A 25 0.42 14.68 -20.49
N ASP A 26 0.53 13.40 -20.13
CA ASP A 26 1.47 12.45 -20.72
C ASP A 26 0.91 11.02 -20.67
N PRO A 27 0.11 10.63 -21.69
CA PRO A 27 -0.53 9.31 -21.75
C PRO A 27 0.46 8.13 -21.76
N ASP A 28 1.65 8.31 -22.33
CA ASP A 28 2.66 7.24 -22.45
C ASP A 28 3.35 7.00 -21.11
N LEU A 29 3.67 8.07 -20.38
CA LEU A 29 4.17 7.97 -19.02
C LEU A 29 3.10 7.37 -18.09
N TYR A 30 1.84 7.80 -18.20
CA TYR A 30 0.72 7.22 -17.45
C TYR A 30 0.61 5.70 -17.68
N LYS A 31 0.63 5.26 -18.95
CA LYS A 31 0.57 3.83 -19.30
C LYS A 31 1.75 3.05 -18.71
N SER A 32 2.94 3.64 -18.75
CA SER A 32 4.16 3.01 -18.22
C SER A 32 4.09 2.84 -16.70
N VAL A 33 3.68 3.88 -15.97
CA VAL A 33 3.58 3.82 -14.50
C VAL A 33 2.49 2.85 -14.05
N MET A 34 1.32 2.88 -14.69
CA MET A 34 0.24 1.93 -14.37
C MET A 34 0.60 0.48 -14.72
N GLY A 35 1.32 0.27 -15.83
CA GLY A 35 1.84 -1.05 -16.19
C GLY A 35 2.82 -1.60 -15.16
N LEU A 36 3.71 -0.75 -14.65
CA LEU A 36 4.65 -1.12 -13.59
C LEU A 36 3.92 -1.48 -12.29
N ASP A 37 2.96 -0.66 -11.86
CA ASP A 37 2.16 -0.93 -10.65
C ASP A 37 1.45 -2.29 -10.74
N GLN A 38 0.76 -2.55 -11.86
CA GLN A 38 0.09 -3.83 -12.09
C GLN A 38 1.06 -5.02 -12.07
N MET A 39 2.25 -4.88 -12.67
CA MET A 39 3.27 -5.93 -12.67
C MET A 39 3.78 -6.23 -11.26
N ILE A 40 4.11 -5.20 -10.48
CA ILE A 40 4.66 -5.35 -9.12
C ILE A 40 3.65 -6.05 -8.22
N TRP A 41 2.38 -5.65 -8.28
CA TRP A 41 1.34 -6.22 -7.43
C TRP A 41 0.77 -7.54 -7.94
N ALA A 42 0.99 -7.98 -9.18
CA ALA A 42 0.47 -9.26 -9.65
C ALA A 42 0.95 -10.44 -8.77
N ASP A 43 0.10 -11.45 -8.56
CA ASP A 43 0.49 -12.66 -7.82
C ASP A 43 1.61 -13.42 -8.55
N GLY A 44 2.50 -14.05 -7.77
CA GLY A 44 3.60 -14.86 -8.29
C GLY A 44 4.12 -15.80 -7.19
N ALA A 45 5.44 -15.93 -7.06
CA ALA A 45 6.05 -16.66 -5.93
C ALA A 45 5.66 -16.08 -4.56
N LEU A 46 5.35 -14.78 -4.52
CA LEU A 46 4.71 -14.11 -3.38
C LEU A 46 3.31 -13.66 -3.81
N SER A 47 2.33 -13.89 -2.92
CA SER A 47 0.98 -13.39 -3.12
C SER A 47 0.93 -11.86 -2.97
N LYS A 48 -0.14 -11.25 -3.48
CA LYS A 48 -0.49 -9.84 -3.24
C LYS A 48 -0.49 -9.48 -1.77
N GLN A 49 -1.05 -10.34 -0.93
CA GLN A 49 -1.12 -10.14 0.52
C GLN A 49 0.28 -10.08 1.11
N THR A 50 1.15 -11.04 0.78
CA THR A 50 2.53 -11.05 1.27
C THR A 50 3.30 -9.81 0.81
N LYS A 51 3.17 -9.42 -0.47
CA LYS A 51 3.78 -8.19 -0.99
C LYS A 51 3.27 -6.95 -0.25
N LYS A 52 1.99 -6.91 0.12
CA LYS A 52 1.42 -5.79 0.86
C LYS A 52 1.98 -5.70 2.29
N LEU A 53 2.15 -6.83 2.98
CA LEU A 53 2.80 -6.86 4.30
C LEU A 53 4.25 -6.34 4.24
N ILE A 54 5.00 -6.72 3.19
CA ILE A 54 6.35 -6.19 2.95
C ILE A 54 6.31 -4.67 2.77
N ALA A 55 5.38 -4.15 1.98
CA ALA A 55 5.25 -2.72 1.75
C ALA A 55 4.88 -1.94 3.03
N ILE A 56 4.01 -2.49 3.88
CA ILE A 56 3.68 -1.91 5.19
C ILE A 56 4.93 -1.88 6.09
N ALA A 57 5.68 -2.98 6.16
CA ALA A 57 6.91 -3.07 6.94
C ALA A 57 7.95 -2.03 6.50
N ILE A 58 8.18 -1.87 5.20
CA ILE A 58 9.11 -0.86 4.66
C ILE A 58 8.64 0.55 5.00
N ALA A 59 7.36 0.86 4.79
CA ALA A 59 6.81 2.18 5.09
C ALA A 59 6.94 2.51 6.60
N ALA A 60 6.69 1.52 7.46
CA ALA A 60 6.82 1.66 8.91
C ALA A 60 8.30 1.84 9.35
N ALA A 61 9.23 1.09 8.75
CA ALA A 61 10.66 1.24 8.99
C ALA A 61 11.16 2.66 8.67
N LEU A 62 10.67 3.23 7.57
CA LEU A 62 10.98 4.59 7.14
C LEU A 62 10.22 5.67 7.93
N ARG A 63 9.22 5.29 8.73
CA ARG A 63 8.29 6.20 9.43
C ARG A 63 7.64 7.22 8.50
N ASP A 64 7.34 6.80 7.27
CA ASP A 64 6.66 7.63 6.28
C ASP A 64 5.14 7.60 6.55
N GLN A 65 4.61 8.72 7.06
CA GLN A 65 3.18 8.84 7.41
C GLN A 65 2.25 8.54 6.24
N HIS A 66 2.60 9.05 5.07
CA HIS A 66 1.77 8.96 3.90
C HIS A 66 1.77 7.53 3.37
N ALA A 67 2.97 6.95 3.24
CA ALA A 67 3.14 5.60 2.74
C ALA A 67 2.50 4.56 3.68
N VAL A 68 2.68 4.67 5.00
CA VAL A 68 2.10 3.74 5.98
C VAL A 68 0.57 3.71 5.86
N ARG A 69 -0.06 4.90 5.84
CA ARG A 69 -1.51 5.00 5.71
C ARG A 69 -2.01 4.48 4.36
N ALA A 70 -1.30 4.78 3.27
CA ALA A 70 -1.66 4.29 1.94
C ALA A 70 -1.59 2.76 1.84
N GLN A 71 -0.53 2.13 2.36
CA GLN A 71 -0.40 0.67 2.33
C GLN A 71 -1.41 -0.02 3.25
N LEU A 72 -1.67 0.53 4.44
CA LEU A 72 -2.69 0.00 5.36
C LEU A 72 -4.11 0.09 4.78
N ALA A 73 -4.44 1.17 4.08
CA ALA A 73 -5.73 1.29 3.40
C ALA A 73 -5.92 0.18 2.35
N GLY A 74 -4.90 -0.10 1.54
CA GLY A 74 -4.91 -1.21 0.59
C GLY A 74 -4.97 -2.59 1.23
N ALA A 75 -4.47 -2.76 2.46
CA ALA A 75 -4.45 -4.04 3.17
C ALA A 75 -5.86 -4.56 3.50
N LYS A 76 -6.77 -3.67 3.89
CA LYS A 76 -8.18 -4.00 4.19
C LYS A 76 -8.89 -4.62 2.98
N HIS A 77 -8.65 -4.09 1.78
CA HIS A 77 -9.22 -4.61 0.53
C HIS A 77 -8.68 -5.98 0.14
N LEU A 78 -7.49 -6.34 0.63
CA LEU A 78 -6.86 -7.64 0.38
C LEU A 78 -7.19 -8.70 1.45
N GLY A 79 -8.05 -8.36 2.42
CA GLY A 79 -8.45 -9.26 3.50
C GLY A 79 -7.35 -9.54 4.52
N ILE A 80 -6.32 -8.70 4.58
CA ILE A 80 -5.21 -8.86 5.52
C ILE A 80 -5.69 -8.49 6.92
N SER A 81 -5.47 -9.40 7.86
CA SER A 81 -5.86 -9.24 9.26
C SER A 81 -4.91 -8.31 10.03
N MET A 82 -5.41 -7.74 11.13
CA MET A 82 -4.58 -6.98 12.06
C MET A 82 -3.48 -7.86 12.68
N ALA A 83 -3.71 -9.17 12.82
CA ALA A 83 -2.72 -10.11 13.35
C ALA A 83 -1.52 -10.28 12.39
N GLU A 84 -1.77 -10.42 11.09
CA GLU A 84 -0.71 -10.50 10.07
C GLU A 84 0.11 -9.21 10.01
N ILE A 85 -0.54 -8.06 10.13
CA ILE A 85 0.15 -6.75 10.17
C ILE A 85 0.99 -6.64 11.44
N ASP A 86 0.47 -7.03 12.59
CA ASP A 86 1.21 -7.02 13.85
C ASP A 86 2.47 -7.89 13.78
N GLU A 87 2.37 -9.09 13.20
CA GLU A 87 3.50 -10.00 13.01
C GLU A 87 4.58 -9.39 12.10
N ALA A 88 4.19 -8.78 10.98
CA ALA A 88 5.10 -8.07 10.09
C ALA A 88 5.79 -6.88 10.80
N LEU A 89 5.06 -6.15 11.63
CA LEU A 89 5.61 -5.04 12.41
C LEU A 89 6.60 -5.52 13.48
N ARG A 90 6.43 -6.72 14.06
CA ARG A 90 7.43 -7.30 15.00
C ARG A 90 8.75 -7.63 14.32
N VAL A 91 8.71 -8.09 13.07
CA VAL A 91 9.94 -8.25 12.25
C VAL A 91 10.57 -6.89 11.98
N THR A 92 9.74 -5.88 11.67
CA THR A 92 10.20 -4.51 11.42
C THR A 92 10.84 -3.90 12.66
N PHE A 93 10.27 -4.13 13.84
CA PHE A 93 10.82 -3.75 15.14
C PHE A 93 12.24 -4.29 15.33
N LEU A 94 12.45 -5.59 15.08
CA LEU A 94 13.74 -6.24 15.27
C LEU A 94 14.85 -5.56 14.45
N LEU A 95 14.54 -5.09 13.24
CA LEU A 95 15.52 -4.54 12.31
C LEU A 95 15.61 -3.01 12.32
N SER A 96 14.56 -2.30 12.72
CA SER A 96 14.46 -0.83 12.60
C SER A 96 14.12 -0.13 13.92
N GLY A 97 13.98 -0.88 15.01
CA GLY A 97 13.75 -0.39 16.36
C GLY A 97 12.28 -0.09 16.68
N MET A 98 12.01 0.13 17.97
CA MET A 98 10.65 0.32 18.49
C MET A 98 9.85 1.46 17.83
N PRO A 99 10.46 2.59 17.42
CA PRO A 99 9.72 3.64 16.72
C PRO A 99 9.01 3.16 15.45
N ALA A 100 9.61 2.24 14.67
CA ALA A 100 8.97 1.71 13.46
C ALA A 100 7.70 0.92 13.79
N TYR A 101 7.75 0.09 14.83
CA TYR A 101 6.59 -0.68 15.29
C TYR A 101 5.46 0.22 15.77
N VAL A 102 5.76 1.15 16.68
CA VAL A 102 4.75 2.07 17.23
C VAL A 102 4.09 2.85 16.10
N TYR A 103 4.89 3.34 15.15
CA TYR A 103 4.39 4.12 14.03
C TYR A 103 3.42 3.33 13.15
N GLY A 104 3.79 2.11 12.76
CA GLY A 104 2.93 1.23 11.98
C GLY A 104 1.69 0.78 12.76
N LYS A 105 1.86 0.42 14.03
CA LYS A 105 0.79 -0.11 14.89
C LYS A 105 -0.29 0.93 15.14
N THR A 106 0.08 2.15 15.51
CA THR A 106 -0.87 3.23 15.75
C THR A 106 -1.68 3.55 14.49
N ALA A 107 -1.02 3.63 13.32
CA ALA A 107 -1.72 3.87 12.07
C ALA A 107 -2.66 2.72 11.69
N ALA A 108 -2.27 1.47 11.94
CA ALA A 108 -3.10 0.30 11.68
C ALA A 108 -4.35 0.27 12.58
N GLU A 109 -4.19 0.57 13.87
CA GLU A 109 -5.31 0.66 14.83
C GLU A 109 -6.30 1.79 14.51
N GLU A 110 -5.86 2.87 13.90
CA GLU A 110 -6.75 3.95 13.44
C GLU A 110 -7.58 3.54 12.21
N LEU A 111 -6.98 2.78 11.28
CA LEU A 111 -7.57 2.51 9.96
C LEU A 111 -8.33 1.18 9.86
N LEU A 112 -8.01 0.20 10.72
CA LEU A 112 -8.53 -1.17 10.66
C LEU A 112 -9.51 -1.51 11.80
N LYS A 113 -9.92 -0.52 12.60
CA LYS A 113 -11.17 -0.61 13.38
C LYS A 113 -12.38 -0.75 12.46
#